data_AF-A0A976FKN6-F1
#
_entry.id   AF-A0A976FKN6-F1
#
_cell.length_a   1.000
_cell.length_b   1.000
_cell.length_c   1.000
_cell.angle_alpha   90.00
_cell.angle_beta   90.00
_cell.angle_gamma   90.00
#
_symmetry.space_group_name_H-M   'P 1'
#
loop_
_entity.id
_entity.type
_entity.pdbx_description
1 polymer ?
#
loop_
_entity_poly.entity_id
_entity_poly.type
_entity_poly.pdbx_seq_one_letter_code
_entity_poly.pdbx_strand_id
1 'polypeptide(L)' 'MSLVKCISTDSEQGWDTGEKRRLTIPSDLAYGDQGSPPKIPAKATLVFDVELLDITRESDEL' A
#
# COMPACT_ATOMS: atom_id res chain seq x y z
N MET A 1 -8.92 8.46 2.65
CA MET A 1 -8.27 7.22 3.11
C MET A 1 -7.29 6.78 2.02
N SER A 2 -6.23 7.56 1.82
CA SER A 2 -5.30 7.30 0.71
C SER A 2 -4.24 6.33 1.18
N LEU A 3 -4.38 5.06 0.79
CA LEU A 3 -3.39 4.00 1.02
C LEU A 3 -2.03 4.31 0.35
N VAL A 4 -1.94 5.41 -0.40
CA VAL A 4 -0.77 5.89 -1.15
C VAL A 4 0.19 6.71 -0.27
N LYS A 5 -0.17 7.06 0.98
CA LYS A 5 0.70 7.91 1.82
C LYS A 5 1.71 7.15 2.69
N CYS A 6 1.71 5.81 2.66
CA CYS A 6 2.66 4.98 3.41
C CYS A 6 3.89 4.56 2.59
N ILE A 7 3.92 4.81 1.28
CA ILE A 7 5.16 4.77 0.51
C ILE A 7 5.89 6.11 0.69
N SER A 8 6.35 6.38 1.91
CA SER A 8 7.24 7.52 2.13
C SER A 8 8.48 7.31 1.27
N THR A 9 8.55 8.05 0.17
CA THR A 9 9.78 8.30 -0.60
C THR A 9 10.67 9.23 0.23
N ASP A 10 11.06 8.78 1.41
CA ASP A 10 12.11 9.44 2.18
C ASP A 10 13.44 8.91 1.63
N SER A 11 14.31 9.84 1.26
CA SER A 11 15.47 9.64 0.39
C SER A 11 16.52 8.65 0.91
N GLU A 12 16.35 8.11 2.12
CA GLU A 12 17.29 7.17 2.73
C GLU A 12 16.86 5.70 2.64
N GLN A 13 15.57 5.38 2.40
CA GLN A 13 15.09 4.00 2.13
C GLN A 13 14.02 4.00 1.03
N GLY A 14 14.44 4.33 -0.20
CA GLY A 14 13.62 4.24 -1.39
C GLY A 14 13.18 2.80 -1.71
N TRP A 15 12.21 2.69 -2.62
CA TRP A 15 11.87 1.44 -3.29
C TRP A 15 12.58 1.43 -4.65
N ASP A 16 13.16 0.30 -5.02
CA ASP A 16 13.72 0.14 -6.36
C ASP A 16 12.62 -0.21 -7.37
N THR A 17 12.74 0.30 -8.60
CA THR A 17 11.81 -0.05 -9.67
C THR A 17 11.94 -1.54 -9.99
N GLY A 18 10.82 -2.26 -9.96
CA GLY A 18 10.76 -3.73 -10.07
C GLY A 18 10.80 -4.46 -8.72
N GLU A 19 10.86 -3.75 -7.60
CA GLU A 19 10.88 -4.36 -6.27
C GLU A 19 9.49 -4.90 -5.88
N LYS A 20 9.47 -6.13 -5.36
CA LYS A 20 8.27 -6.81 -4.85
C LYS A 20 8.34 -6.85 -3.33
N ARG A 21 7.35 -6.27 -2.66
CA ARG A 21 7.21 -6.32 -1.21
C ARG A 21 5.84 -6.85 -0.82
N ARG A 22 5.82 -7.59 0.30
CA ARG A 22 4.59 -8.09 0.91
C ARG A 22 4.19 -7.18 2.05
N LEU A 23 3.03 -6.55 1.93
CA LEU A 23 2.44 -5.71 2.97
C LEU A 23 1.39 -6.52 3.71
N THR A 24 1.58 -6.67 5.02
CA THR A 24 0.59 -7.27 5.92
C THR A 24 -0.11 -6.15 6.66
N ILE A 25 -1.39 -5.92 6.35
CA ILE A 25 -2.20 -4.86 6.92
C ILE A 25 -3.20 -5.50 7.89
N PRO A 26 -3.10 -5.22 9.20
CA PRO A 26 -4.07 -5.70 10.18
C PRO A 26 -5.44 -5.09 9.91
N SER A 27 -6.50 -5.77 10.33
CA SER A 27 -7.88 -5.35 10.04
C SER A 27 -8.18 -3.91 10.48
N ASP A 28 -7.65 -3.47 11.62
CA ASP A 28 -7.86 -2.11 12.16
C ASP A 28 -7.39 -1.00 11.21
N LEU A 29 -6.38 -1.28 10.37
CA LEU A 29 -5.87 -0.35 9.36
C LEU A 29 -6.46 -0.60 7.96
N ALA A 30 -7.26 -1.65 7.80
CA ALA A 30 -7.88 -2.04 6.54
C ALA A 30 -9.41 -1.82 6.60
N TYR A 31 -10.20 -2.89 6.54
CA TYR A 31 -11.68 -2.84 6.52
C TYR A 31 -12.33 -2.95 7.90
N GLY A 32 -11.53 -3.04 8.96
CA GLY A 32 -11.98 -3.09 10.35
C GLY A 32 -13.02 -4.17 10.62
N ASP A 33 -13.92 -3.85 11.55
CA ASP A 33 -14.99 -4.73 12.01
C ASP A 33 -16.14 -4.86 11.00
N GLN A 34 -16.17 -4.02 9.97
CA GLN A 34 -17.21 -4.06 8.94
C GLN A 34 -16.83 -4.97 7.76
N GLY A 35 -15.54 -5.16 7.50
CA GLY A 35 -15.09 -5.94 6.34
C GLY A 35 -15.55 -5.33 5.01
N SER A 36 -15.61 -6.14 3.96
CA SER A 36 -16.18 -5.77 2.66
C SER A 36 -16.94 -6.97 2.07
N PRO A 37 -18.21 -7.16 2.45
CA PRO A 37 -19.02 -8.27 1.97
C PRO A 37 -19.23 -8.21 0.45
N PRO A 38 -19.26 -9.36 -0.27
CA PRO A 38 -19.12 -10.73 0.23
C PRO A 38 -17.67 -11.25 0.26
N LYS A 39 -16.69 -10.42 -0.13
CA LYS A 39 -15.32 -10.89 -0.41
C LYS A 39 -14.38 -10.86 0.79
N ILE A 40 -14.56 -9.92 1.71
CA ILE A 40 -13.66 -9.71 2.85
C ILE A 40 -14.46 -9.79 4.15
N PRO A 41 -14.19 -10.77 5.02
CA PRO A 41 -14.88 -10.88 6.30
C PRO A 41 -14.47 -9.74 7.26
N ALA A 42 -15.31 -9.49 8.26
CA ALA A 42 -14.97 -8.60 9.37
C ALA A 42 -13.68 -9.07 10.06
N LYS A 43 -12.84 -8.13 10.50
CA LYS A 43 -11.57 -8.40 11.20
C LYS A 43 -10.56 -9.24 10.41
N ALA A 44 -10.65 -9.25 9.08
CA ALA A 44 -9.68 -9.93 8.23
C ALA A 44 -8.36 -9.16 8.16
N THR A 45 -7.24 -9.85 8.40
CA THR A 45 -5.91 -9.35 8.06
C THR A 45 -5.69 -9.51 6.56
N LEU A 46 -5.22 -8.45 5.91
CA LEU A 46 -4.98 -8.46 4.47
C LEU A 46 -3.50 -8.55 4.18
N VAL A 47 -3.15 -9.41 3.24
CA VAL A 47 -1.79 -9.56 2.73
C VAL A 47 -1.82 -9.14 1.27
N PHE A 48 -1.08 -8.09 0.95
CA PHE A 48 -0.93 -7.59 -0.41
C PHE A 48 0.50 -7.81 -0.88
N ASP A 49 0.66 -8.46 -2.03
CA ASP A 49 1.93 -8.46 -2.75
C ASP A 49 1.91 -7.24 -3.69
N VAL A 50 2.79 -6.27 -3.43
CA VAL A 50 2.89 -5.01 -4.17
C VAL A 50 4.19 -5.01 -4.95
N GLU A 51 4.11 -4.64 -6.22
CA GLU A 51 5.25 -4.49 -7.12
C GLU A 51 5.33 -3.02 -7.57
N LEU A 52 6.49 -2.39 -7.38
CA LEU A 52 6.72 -1.05 -7.89
C LEU A 52 7.07 -1.15 -9.38
N LEU A 53 6.16 -0.75 -10.25
CA LEU A 53 6.37 -0.82 -11.70
C LEU A 53 7.13 0.40 -12.24
N ASP A 54 6.77 1.59 -11.80
CA ASP A 54 7.42 2.85 -12.20
C ASP A 54 7.12 3.96 -11.18
N ILE A 55 8.01 4.93 -11.07
CA ILE A 55 7.81 6.15 -10.26
C ILE A 55 7.72 7.34 -11.20
N THR A 56 6.49 7.79 -11.46
CA THR A 56 6.28 9.07 -12.16
C THR A 56 6.23 10.20 -11.14
N ARG A 57 7.15 11.16 -11.22
CA ARG A 57 7.11 12.39 -10.43
C ARG A 57 6.35 13.46 -11.22
N GLU A 58 5.19 13.87 -10.75
CA GLU A 58 4.40 14.98 -11.35
C GLU A 58 4.94 16.38 -10.98
N SER A 59 6.23 16.56 -10.75
CA SER A 59 6.77 17.87 -10.35
C SER A 59 8.20 18.12 -10.84
N ASP A 60 8.46 17.78 -12.11
CA ASP A 60 9.60 18.29 -12.86
C ASP A 60 9.09 19.19 -14.00
N GLU A 61 8.36 20.26 -13.65
CA GLU A 61 8.15 21.41 -14.53
C GLU A 61 8.55 22.69 -13.76
N LEU A 62 9.79 23.12 -14.06
CA LEU A 62 10.50 24.41 -13.90
C LEU A 62 10.18 25.35 -12.72
#